data_AF-A0A534RV17-F1
#
_entry.id   AF-A0A534RV17-F1
#
_cell.length_a   1.000
_cell.length_b   1.000
_cell.length_c   1.000
_cell.angle_alpha   90.00
_cell.angle_beta   90.00
_cell.angle_gamma   90.00
#
_symmetry.space_group_name_H-M   'P 1'
#
loop_
_entity.id
_entity.type
_entity.pdbx_description
1 polymer ?
#
loop_
_entity_poly.entity_id
_entity_poly.type
_entity_poly.pdbx_seq_one_letter_code
_entity_poly.pdbx_strand_id
1 'polypeptide(L)' 'MSAKVRARRTAQPRWAVALADKAQHRLCRRYARLVARGKPTTKVIGAIARELVGFLWAALYLREHAAA' A
#
# COMPACT_ATOMS: atom_id res chain seq x y z
N MET A 1 12.49 5.97 -8.02
CA MET A 1 11.84 6.49 -6.79
C MET A 1 12.15 7.98 -6.66
N SER A 2 11.14 8.86 -6.57
CA SER A 2 11.34 10.33 -6.58
C SER A 2 12.03 10.86 -5.31
N ALA A 3 12.73 11.99 -5.42
CA ALA A 3 13.40 12.68 -4.30
C ALA A 3 12.43 12.97 -3.14
N LYS A 4 11.21 13.42 -3.45
CA LYS A 4 10.15 13.68 -2.45
C LYS A 4 9.75 12.43 -1.67
N VAL A 5 9.73 11.27 -2.34
CA VAL A 5 9.40 9.99 -1.69
C VAL A 5 10.52 9.52 -0.78
N ARG A 6 11.78 9.79 -1.13
CA ARG A 6 12.93 9.50 -0.26
C ARG A 6 12.90 10.36 0.99
N ALA A 7 12.72 11.67 0.84
CA ALA A 7 12.71 12.63 1.95
C ALA A 7 11.69 12.26 3.04
N ARG A 8 10.45 11.89 2.66
CA ARG A 8 9.42 11.49 3.63
C ARG A 8 9.69 10.15 4.34
N ARG A 9 10.61 9.34 3.82
CA ARG A 9 10.94 8.01 4.38
C ARG A 9 12.17 8.02 5.29
N THR A 10 12.98 9.10 5.27
CA THR A 10 14.25 9.17 6.01
C THR A 10 14.09 8.94 7.52
N ALA A 11 13.04 9.47 8.13
CA ALA A 11 12.79 9.34 9.58
C ALA A 11 11.74 8.26 9.92
N GLN A 12 11.46 7.35 8.99
CA GLN A 12 10.41 6.34 9.17
C GLN A 12 11.00 4.98 9.58
N PRO A 13 10.29 4.20 10.43
CA PRO A 13 10.71 2.84 10.76
C PRO A 13 10.87 1.97 9.51
N ARG A 14 11.91 1.11 9.50
CA ARG A 14 12.18 0.22 8.36
C ARG A 14 11.00 -0.68 8.03
N TRP A 15 10.29 -1.16 9.05
CA TRP A 15 9.09 -1.99 8.88
C TRP A 15 7.96 -1.24 8.15
N ALA A 16 7.77 0.05 8.45
CA ALA A 16 6.73 0.87 7.85
C ALA A 16 7.02 1.13 6.38
N VAL A 17 8.29 1.42 6.05
CA VAL A 17 8.75 1.60 4.67
C VAL A 17 8.57 0.31 3.87
N ALA A 18 8.97 -0.84 4.42
CA ALA A 18 8.83 -2.13 3.77
C ALA A 18 7.35 -2.51 3.51
N LEU A 19 6.48 -2.26 4.49
CA LEU A 19 5.04 -2.48 4.33
C LEU A 19 4.44 -1.57 3.25
N ALA A 20 4.82 -0.30 3.22
CA ALA A 20 4.38 0.65 2.20
C ALA A 20 4.83 0.23 0.79
N ASP A 21 6.05 -0.27 0.64
CA ASP A 21 6.55 -0.78 -0.65
C ASP A 21 5.79 -2.04 -1.10
N LYS A 22 5.52 -2.96 -0.18
CA LYS A 22 4.70 -4.14 -0.44
C LYS A 22 3.28 -3.75 -0.87
N ALA A 23 2.68 -2.77 -0.20
CA ALA A 23 1.36 -2.23 -0.54
C ALA A 23 1.35 -1.64 -1.94
N GLN A 24 2.28 -0.74 -2.24
CA GLN A 24 2.36 -0.08 -3.54
C GLN A 24 2.47 -1.10 -4.68
N HIS A 25 3.42 -2.04 -4.60
CA HIS A 25 3.59 -3.06 -5.64
C HIS A 25 2.34 -3.91 -5.84
N ARG A 26 1.69 -4.35 -4.76
CA ARG A 26 0.48 -5.17 -4.84
C ARG A 26 -0.69 -4.40 -5.45
N LEU A 27 -0.98 -3.20 -4.94
CA LEU A 27 -2.13 -2.40 -5.36
C LEU A 27 -2.00 -1.97 -6.82
N CYS A 28 -0.82 -1.50 -7.26
CA CYS A 28 -0.58 -1.15 -8.65
C CYS A 28 -0.71 -2.37 -9.58
N ARG A 29 -0.13 -3.51 -9.20
CA ARG A 29 -0.25 -4.75 -10.00
C ARG A 29 -1.70 -5.23 -10.07
N ARG A 30 -2.45 -5.17 -8.97
CA ARG A 30 -3.87 -5.54 -8.93
C ARG A 30 -4.72 -4.62 -9.81
N TYR A 31 -4.48 -3.32 -9.74
CA TYR A 31 -5.16 -2.33 -10.57
C TYR A 31 -4.93 -2.63 -12.05
N ALA A 32 -3.67 -2.72 -12.48
CA ALA A 32 -3.31 -3.00 -13.87
C ALA A 32 -3.95 -4.31 -14.37
N ARG A 33 -3.92 -5.38 -13.56
CA ARG A 33 -4.54 -6.67 -13.91
C ARG A 33 -6.05 -6.57 -14.09
N LEU A 34 -6.75 -5.83 -13.25
CA LEU A 34 -8.21 -5.71 -13.32
C LEU A 34 -8.66 -4.81 -14.47
N VAL A 35 -7.93 -3.72 -14.73
CA VAL A 35 -8.16 -2.85 -15.89
C VAL A 35 -7.91 -3.61 -17.19
N ALA A 36 -6.81 -4.37 -17.29
CA ALA A 36 -6.52 -5.21 -18.47
C ALA A 36 -7.60 -6.28 -18.74
N ARG A 37 -8.40 -6.64 -17.73
CA ARG A 37 -9.55 -7.55 -17.85
C ARG A 37 -10.86 -6.84 -18.24
N GLY A 38 -10.82 -5.55 -18.58
CA GLY A 38 -11.99 -4.77 -18.97
C GLY A 38 -12.99 -4.51 -17.84
N LYS A 39 -12.58 -4.60 -16.57
CA LYS A 39 -13.50 -4.35 -15.45
C LYS A 39 -13.81 -2.85 -15.35
N PRO A 40 -15.08 -2.46 -15.05
CA PRO A 40 -15.44 -1.07 -14.84
C PRO A 40 -14.55 -0.41 -13.77
N THR A 41 -14.06 0.79 -14.04
CA THR A 41 -13.11 1.51 -13.19
C THR A 41 -13.59 1.64 -11.74
N THR A 42 -14.89 1.90 -11.52
CA THR A 42 -15.50 1.97 -10.18
C THR A 42 -15.35 0.66 -9.40
N LYS A 43 -15.54 -0.49 -10.06
CA LYS A 43 -15.35 -1.81 -9.45
C LYS A 43 -13.87 -2.09 -9.16
N VAL A 44 -12.97 -1.64 -10.04
CA VAL A 44 -11.52 -1.77 -9.82
C VAL A 44 -11.11 -0.95 -8.61
N ILE A 45 -11.45 0.34 -8.57
CA ILE A 45 -11.12 1.24 -7.45
C ILE A 45 -11.67 0.69 -6.14
N GLY A 46 -12.93 0.23 -6.12
CA GLY A 46 -13.51 -0.40 -4.93
C GLY A 46 -12.74 -1.63 -4.44
N ALA A 47 -12.24 -2.48 -5.35
CA ALA A 47 -11.40 -3.62 -4.99
C ALA A 47 -10.03 -3.18 -4.42
N ILE A 48 -9.40 -2.17 -5.01
CA ILE A 48 -8.13 -1.61 -4.54
C ILE A 48 -8.29 -0.94 -3.16
N ALA A 49 -9.37 -0.20 -2.93
CA ALA A 49 -9.67 0.42 -1.65
C ALA A 49 -9.80 -0.62 -0.53
N ARG A 50 -10.50 -1.75 -0.77
CA ARG A 50 -10.59 -2.83 0.21
C ARG A 50 -9.23 -3.45 0.54
N GLU A 51 -8.39 -3.68 -0.47
CA GLU A 51 -7.03 -4.18 -0.22
C GLU A 51 -6.18 -3.16 0.56
N LEU A 52 -6.33 -1.86 0.28
CA LEU A 52 -5.64 -0.78 0.98
C LEU A 52 -5.99 -0.76 2.48
N VAL A 53 -7.26 -0.95 2.85
CA VAL A 53 -7.69 -1.03 4.25
C VAL A 53 -6.94 -2.14 5.00
N GLY A 54 -6.71 -3.30 4.36
CA GLY A 54 -5.90 -4.37 4.95
C GLY A 54 -4.45 -3.97 5.22
N PHE A 55 -3.84 -3.16 4.34
CA PHE A 55 -2.50 -2.62 4.56
C PHE A 55 -2.45 -1.57 5.68
N LEU A 56 -3.50 -0.75 5.81
CA LEU A 56 -3.62 0.20 6.93
C LEU A 56 -3.74 -0.54 8.26
N TRP A 57 -4.56 -1.59 8.31
CA TRP A 57 -4.66 -2.45 9.49
C TRP A 57 -3.30 -3.06 9.86
N ALA A 58 -2.59 -3.65 8.90
CA ALA A 58 -1.27 -4.21 9.14
C ALA A 58 -0.26 -3.18 9.65
N ALA A 59 -0.34 -1.92 9.20
CA ALA A 59 0.52 -0.84 9.67
C ALA A 59 0.22 -0.46 11.12
N LEU A 60 -1.06 -0.37 11.50
CA LEU A 60 -1.48 -0.05 12.87
C LEU A 60 -1.10 -1.18 13.83
N TYR A 61 -1.41 -2.42 13.46
CA TYR A 61 -1.07 -3.61 14.23
C TYR A 61 0.45 -3.69 14.47
N LEU A 62 1.26 -3.54 13.41
CA LEU A 62 2.71 -3.60 13.55
C LEU A 62 3.29 -2.43 14.36
N ARG A 63 2.67 -1.25 14.29
CA ARG A 63 3.05 -0.11 15.15
C ARG A 63 2.85 -0.43 16.62
N GLU A 64 1.71 -1.02 16.98
CA GLU A 64 1.38 -1.40 18.36
C GLU A 64 2.37 -2.43 18.89
N HIS A 65 2.73 -3.44 18.08
CA HIS A 65 3.65 -4.50 18.49
C HIS A 65 5.12 -4.10 18.45
N ALA A 66 5.46 -3.02 17.75
CA ALA A 66 6.80 -2.43 17.79
C ALA A 66 7.00 -1.48 18.99
N ALA A 67 5.91 -1.10 19.67
CA ALA A 67 5.91 -0.24 20.85
C ALA A 67 5.79 -1.02 22.18
N ALA A 68 5.59 -2.34 22.09
CA ALA A 68 5.61 -3.29 23.20
C ALA A 68 7.00 -3.94 23.31
#